data_AF-A0A2D8AGX2-F1
#
_entry.id   AF-A0A2D8AGX2-F1
#
_cell.length_a   1.000
_cell.length_b   1.000
_cell.length_c   1.000
_cell.angle_alpha   90.00
_cell.angle_beta   90.00
_cell.angle_gamma   90.00
#
_symmetry.space_group_name_H-M   'P 1'
#
loop_
_entity.id
_entity.type
_entity.pdbx_description
1 polymer ?
#
loop_
_entity_poly.entity_id
_entity_poly.type
_entity_poly.pdbx_seq_one_letter_code
_entity_poly.pdbx_strand_id
1 'polypeptide(L)'
;MPSKLPLAQRRKARQLILQALYQWSLTGADPSEISKEFHDRNNAKIDWAFFDEVFQGIPKTADTLDGHLHPLLDRKLEVLDPIEKSLLYLGAY
;
A
#
# COMPACT_ATOMS: atom_id res chain seq x y z
N MET A 1 8.07 -24.11 -5.37
CA MET A 1 8.98 -23.15 -6.03
C MET A 1 8.22 -21.84 -6.17
N PRO A 2 8.63 -20.72 -5.55
CA PRO A 2 7.95 -19.46 -5.81
C PRO A 2 8.13 -19.15 -7.29
N SER A 3 7.04 -18.96 -8.02
CA SER A 3 7.10 -18.61 -9.43
C SER A 3 7.90 -17.31 -9.54
N LYS A 4 8.86 -17.24 -10.48
CA LYS A 4 9.55 -15.99 -10.81
C LYS A 4 8.53 -15.04 -11.43
N LEU A 5 7.74 -14.36 -10.59
CA LEU A 5 6.87 -13.28 -11.02
C LEU A 5 7.76 -12.21 -11.66
N PRO A 6 7.49 -11.81 -12.91
CA PRO A 6 8.34 -10.86 -13.61
C PRO A 6 8.47 -9.56 -12.80
N LEU A 7 9.69 -9.06 -12.63
CA LEU A 7 9.98 -7.82 -11.90
C LEU A 7 9.09 -6.65 -12.33
N ALA A 8 8.69 -6.62 -13.60
CA ALA A 8 7.76 -5.64 -14.15
C ALA A 8 6.35 -5.70 -13.50
N GLN A 9 5.83 -6.90 -13.24
CA GLN A 9 4.51 -7.09 -12.60
C GLN A 9 4.55 -6.65 -11.14
N ARG A 10 5.64 -6.98 -10.42
CA ARG A 10 5.87 -6.53 -9.04
C ARG A 10 6.01 -5.01 -8.95
N ARG A 11 6.74 -4.40 -9.88
CA ARG A 11 6.88 -2.94 -9.99
C ARG A 11 5.51 -2.28 -10.22
N LYS A 12 4.69 -2.85 -11.11
CA LYS A 12 3.34 -2.33 -11.36
C LYS A 12 2.43 -2.49 -10.14
N ALA A 13 2.51 -3.62 -9.43
CA ALA A 13 1.78 -3.83 -8.18
C ALA A 13 2.13 -2.75 -7.13
N ARG A 14 3.42 -2.44 -6.91
CA ARG A 14 3.84 -1.35 -6.00
C ARG A 14 3.24 0.00 -6.35
N GLN A 15 3.17 0.33 -7.64
CA GLN A 15 2.57 1.58 -8.10
C GLN A 15 1.07 1.65 -7.76
N LEU A 16 0.35 0.54 -7.96
CA LEU A 16 -1.07 0.46 -7.62
C LEU A 16 -1.30 0.46 -6.10
N ILE A 17 -0.46 -0.22 -5.32
CA ILE A 17 -0.55 -0.19 -3.85
C ILE A 17 -0.44 1.25 -3.36
N LEU A 18 0.52 2.04 -3.87
CA LEU A 18 0.69 3.43 -3.46
C LEU A 18 -0.57 4.28 -3.77
N GLN A 19 -1.21 4.04 -4.92
CA GLN A 19 -2.46 4.71 -5.29
C GLN A 19 -3.62 4.27 -4.38
N ALA A 20 -3.73 2.98 -4.09
CA ALA A 20 -4.77 2.44 -3.21
C ALA A 20 -4.62 2.93 -1.77
N LEU A 21 -3.39 3.02 -1.25
CA LEU A 21 -3.09 3.59 0.06
C LEU A 21 -3.42 5.09 0.13
N TYR A 22 -3.10 5.83 -0.94
CA TYR A 22 -3.49 7.24 -1.04
C TYR A 22 -5.01 7.40 -1.02
N GLN A 23 -5.74 6.60 -1.79
CA GLN A 23 -7.20 6.60 -1.79
C GLN A 23 -7.74 6.26 -0.39
N TRP A 24 -7.24 5.20 0.25
CA TRP A 24 -7.64 4.81 1.60
C TRP A 24 -7.41 5.94 2.62
N SER A 25 -6.23 6.56 2.59
CA SER A 25 -5.86 7.67 3.48
C SER A 25 -6.78 8.89 3.30
N LEU A 26 -7.18 9.20 2.06
CA LEU A 26 -8.04 10.35 1.79
C LEU A 26 -9.52 10.10 2.08
N THR A 27 -10.03 8.91 1.79
CA THR A 27 -11.48 8.64 1.82
C THR A 27 -11.92 7.88 3.07
N GLY A 28 -11.02 7.14 3.71
CA GLY A 28 -11.36 6.21 4.78
C GLY A 28 -12.25 5.04 4.33
N ALA A 29 -12.38 4.79 3.03
CA ALA A 29 -13.20 3.71 2.50
C ALA A 29 -12.65 2.32 2.88
N ASP A 30 -13.50 1.30 2.82
CA ASP A 30 -13.12 -0.06 3.19
C ASP A 30 -11.99 -0.58 2.26
N PRO A 31 -10.86 -1.07 2.80
CA PRO A 31 -9.76 -1.57 1.98
C PRO A 31 -10.17 -2.70 1.03
N SER A 32 -11.15 -3.53 1.37
CA SER A 32 -11.65 -4.59 0.51
C SER A 32 -12.41 -4.03 -0.70
N GLU A 33 -13.18 -2.96 -0.51
CA GLU A 33 -13.86 -2.26 -1.61
C GLU A 33 -12.85 -1.60 -2.54
N ILE A 34 -11.84 -0.93 -1.99
CA ILE A 34 -10.75 -0.32 -2.77
C ILE A 34 -9.99 -1.41 -3.54
N SER A 35 -9.62 -2.53 -2.90
CA SER A 35 -8.92 -3.63 -3.60
C SER A 35 -9.74 -4.13 -4.78
N LYS A 36 -11.04 -4.37 -4.59
CA LYS A 36 -11.94 -4.82 -5.65
C LYS A 36 -12.01 -3.80 -6.81
N GLU A 37 -12.14 -2.52 -6.51
CA GLU A 37 -12.12 -1.44 -7.51
C GLU A 37 -10.84 -1.48 -8.37
N PHE A 38 -9.68 -1.70 -7.75
CA PHE A 38 -8.41 -1.79 -8.47
C PHE A 38 -8.33 -3.04 -9.34
N HIS A 39 -8.80 -4.20 -8.87
CA HIS A 39 -8.91 -5.41 -9.68
C HIS A 39 -9.82 -5.21 -10.90
N ASP A 40 -11.02 -4.65 -10.70
CA ASP A 40 -12.01 -4.46 -11.75
C ASP A 40 -11.56 -3.47 -12.84
N ARG A 41 -10.74 -2.46 -12.49
CA ARG A 41 -10.27 -1.42 -13.42
C ARG A 41 -9.00 -1.80 -14.19
N ASN A 42 -8.31 -2.87 -13.82
CA ASN A 42 -6.98 -3.17 -14.36
C ASN A 42 -6.92 -4.53 -15.06
N ASN A 43 -6.87 -4.51 -16.39
CA ASN A 43 -6.75 -5.72 -17.23
C ASN A 43 -5.31 -6.17 -17.49
N ALA A 44 -4.32 -5.57 -16.82
CA ALA A 44 -2.91 -5.85 -17.07
C ALA A 44 -2.37 -6.99 -16.21
N LYS A 45 -1.26 -7.61 -16.66
CA LYS A 45 -0.52 -8.57 -15.84
C LYS A 45 0.14 -7.84 -14.67
N ILE A 46 -0.45 -8.00 -13.48
CA ILE A 46 -0.01 -7.42 -12.22
C ILE A 46 0.18 -8.57 -11.23
N ASP A 47 1.12 -8.40 -10.31
CA ASP A 47 1.28 -9.31 -9.19
C ASP A 47 0.19 -9.06 -8.15
N TRP A 48 -1.02 -9.55 -8.42
CA TRP A 48 -2.19 -9.31 -7.59
C TRP A 48 -2.08 -9.96 -6.21
N ALA A 49 -1.42 -11.12 -6.11
CA ALA A 49 -1.15 -11.74 -4.82
C ALA A 49 -0.34 -10.80 -3.91
N PHE A 50 0.71 -10.16 -4.44
CA PHE A 50 1.47 -9.16 -3.70
C PHE A 50 0.67 -7.89 -3.42
N PHE A 51 -0.13 -7.42 -4.39
CA PHE A 51 -0.99 -6.26 -4.19
C PHE A 51 -1.94 -6.47 -3.01
N ASP A 52 -2.68 -7.58 -3.01
CA ASP A 52 -3.68 -7.88 -2.00
C ASP A 52 -3.04 -8.11 -0.63
N GLU A 53 -1.92 -8.84 -0.57
CA GLU A 53 -1.16 -9.07 0.67
C GLU A 53 -0.75 -7.75 1.32
N VAL A 54 -0.09 -6.87 0.57
CA VAL A 54 0.47 -5.62 1.11
C VAL A 54 -0.62 -4.60 1.40
N PHE A 55 -1.54 -4.38 0.45
CA PHE A 55 -2.57 -3.36 0.61
C PHE A 55 -3.57 -3.72 1.72
N GLN A 56 -3.90 -5.00 1.92
CA GLN A 56 -4.74 -5.40 3.05
C GLN A 56 -3.97 -5.46 4.37
N GLY A 57 -2.67 -5.74 4.32
CA GLY A 57 -1.81 -5.81 5.49
C GLY A 57 -1.62 -4.44 6.15
N ILE A 58 -1.29 -3.41 5.37
CA ILE A 58 -0.95 -2.08 5.88
C ILE A 58 -2.06 -1.47 6.76
N PRO A 59 -3.34 -1.38 6.34
CA PRO A 59 -4.41 -0.84 7.18
C PRO A 59 -4.59 -1.61 8.50
N LYS A 60 -4.36 -2.93 8.50
CA LYS A 60 -4.49 -3.77 9.70
C LYS A 60 -3.34 -3.58 10.68
N THR A 61 -2.17 -3.17 10.18
CA THR A 61 -0.96 -2.96 10.98
C THR A 61 -0.58 -1.48 11.09
N ALA A 62 -1.47 -0.55 10.70
CA ALA A 62 -1.15 0.88 10.61
C ALA A 62 -0.65 1.46 11.93
N ASP A 63 -1.30 1.13 13.05
CA ASP A 63 -0.85 1.58 14.39
C ASP A 63 0.53 1.03 14.77
N THR A 64 0.84 -0.20 14.36
CA THR A 64 2.16 -0.81 14.58
C THR A 64 3.22 -0.13 13.72
N LEU A 65 2.91 0.15 12.46
CA LEU A 65 3.78 0.88 11.54
C LEU A 65 4.04 2.31 12.03
N ASP A 66 3.00 3.00 12.52
CA ASP A 66 3.14 4.32 13.12
C ASP A 66 4.09 4.28 14.33
N GLY A 67 3.97 3.26 15.20
CA GLY A 67 4.89 3.06 16.33
C GLY A 67 6.34 2.84 15.91
N HIS A 68 6.61 2.13 14.82
CA HIS A 68 7.96 1.93 14.30
C HIS A 68 8.52 3.15 13.57
N LEU A 69 7.67 3.90 12.87
CA LEU A 69 8.09 5.07 12.08
C LEU A 69 8.30 6.31 12.94
N HIS A 70 7.44 6.55 13.94
CA HIS A 70 7.48 7.74 14.79
C HIS A 70 8.87 8.08 15.36
N PRO A 71 9.65 7.14 15.95
CA PRO A 71 10.97 7.46 16.50
C PRO A 71 12.06 7.73 15.44
N LEU A 72 11.79 7.43 14.16
CA LEU A 72 12.73 7.61 13.06
C LEU A 72 12.48 8.89 12.27
N LEU A 73 11.40 9.61 12.57
CA LEU A 73 11.03 10.85 11.90
C LEU A 73 11.47 12.07 12.70
N ASP A 74 11.92 13.09 11.99
CA ASP A 74 12.23 14.42 12.51
C ASP A 74 10.99 15.29 12.74
N ARG A 75 9.84 14.82 12.25
CA ARG A 75 8.52 15.45 12.37
C ARG A 75 7.45 14.41 12.76
N LYS A 76 6.34 14.93 13.25
CA LYS A 76 5.17 14.12 13.60
C LYS A 76 4.51 13.50 12.35
N LEU A 77 3.97 12.29 12.49
CA LEU A 77 3.31 11.55 11.40
C LEU A 77 2.09 12.28 10.85
N GLU A 78 1.37 13.04 11.68
CA GLU A 78 0.18 13.80 11.29
C GLU A 78 0.48 14.99 10.38
N VAL A 79 1.76 15.38 10.27
CA VAL A 79 2.23 16.48 9.41
C VAL A 79 2.69 15.95 8.05
N LEU A 80 2.84 14.63 7.89
CA LEU A 80 3.14 14.03 6.60
C LEU A 80 1.95 14.18 5.67
N ASP A 81 2.24 14.47 4.40
CA ASP A 81 1.19 14.42 3.40
C ASP A 81 0.74 12.94 3.17
N PRO A 82 -0.46 12.71 2.62
CA PRO A 82 -0.96 11.35 2.41
C PRO A 82 -0.06 10.50 1.50
N ILE A 83 0.70 11.09 0.58
CA ILE A 83 1.56 10.35 -0.35
C ILE A 83 2.89 9.94 0.32
N GLU A 84 3.49 10.82 1.12
CA GLU A 84 4.65 10.56 1.98
C GLU A 84 4.32 9.44 2.97
N LYS A 85 3.18 9.55 3.67
CA LYS A 85 2.74 8.54 4.64
C LYS A 85 2.51 7.19 3.96
N SER A 86 1.84 7.17 2.80
CA SER A 86 1.62 5.94 2.03
C SER A 86 2.93 5.31 1.55
N LEU A 87 3.91 6.12 1.16
CA LEU A 87 5.23 5.64 0.73
C LEU A 87 6.01 5.03 1.90
N LEU A 88 5.99 5.67 3.07
CA LEU A 88 6.62 5.13 4.27
C LEU A 88 5.99 3.80 4.70
N TYR A 89 4.66 3.70 4.70
CA TYR A 89 3.98 2.45 5.00
C TYR A 89 4.36 1.34 4.03
N LEU A 90 4.39 1.61 2.73
CA LEU A 90 4.81 0.63 1.73
C LEU A 90 6.28 0.23 1.86
N GLY A 91 7.15 1.11 2.37
CA GLY A 91 8.56 0.82 2.58
C GLY A 91 8.86 0.07 3.89
N ALA A 92 8.02 0.27 4.91
CA ALA A 92 8.19 -0.30 6.25
C ALA A 92 7.45 -1.65 6.45
N TYR A 93 6.46 -1.95 5.63
CA TYR A 93 5.78 -3.24 5.55
C TYR A 93 6.58 -4.24 4.70
#